data_AF-A0A972S1G4-F1
#
_entry.id   AF-A0A972S1G4-F1
#
_cell.length_a   1.000
_cell.length_b   1.000
_cell.length_c   1.000
_cell.angle_alpha   90.00
_cell.angle_beta   90.00
_cell.angle_gamma   90.00
#
_symmetry.space_group_name_H-M   'P 1'
#
loop_
_entity.id
_entity.type
_entity.pdbx_description
1 polymer ?
#
loop_
_entity_poly.entity_id
_entity_poly.type
_entity_poly.pdbx_seq_one_letter_code
_entity_poly.pdbx_strand_id
1 'polypeptide(L)'
;MIKVVLKLLFKPGEYWEEYLSLENSGWKYLIKYGLTLALIGPVLSFFSLKLQEGYSDIDALVYSVTTYFMDIATVIVFSFITSRFLKVDFSLLMKIYVGVNFPIWLSDIVDIYQPLRFLSNIGLLYSFYILWSGLGFIKQKDKFIWTALIHLVLYVSNATISELIATSPLVKKVLQNFN
;
A
#
# COMPACT_ATOMS: atom_id res chain seq x y z
N MET A 1 10.80 -21.70 -7.18
CA MET A 1 10.38 -20.59 -6.30
C MET A 1 10.77 -19.23 -6.88
N ILE A 2 12.06 -18.91 -7.03
CA ILE A 2 12.55 -17.63 -7.59
C ILE A 2 11.97 -17.31 -8.98
N LYS A 3 11.91 -18.28 -9.91
CA LYS A 3 11.27 -18.07 -11.23
C LYS A 3 9.78 -17.72 -11.15
N VAL A 4 9.05 -18.19 -10.15
CA VAL A 4 7.63 -17.89 -9.96
C VAL A 4 7.46 -16.50 -9.38
N VAL A 5 8.28 -16.15 -8.38
CA VAL A 5 8.34 -14.81 -7.78
C VAL A 5 8.72 -13.76 -8.83
N LEU A 6 9.79 -13.98 -9.61
CA LEU A 6 10.20 -13.07 -10.68
C LEU A 6 9.13 -12.95 -11.77
N LYS A 7 8.42 -14.02 -12.11
CA LYS A 7 7.34 -13.93 -13.09
C LYS A 7 6.12 -13.18 -12.56
N LEU A 8 5.75 -13.37 -11.28
CA LEU A 8 4.76 -12.55 -10.59
C LEU A 8 5.15 -11.07 -10.59
N LEU A 9 6.44 -10.79 -10.43
CA LEU A 9 6.97 -9.43 -10.43
C LEU A 9 6.98 -8.82 -11.85
N PHE A 10 7.45 -9.51 -12.87
CA PHE A 10 7.59 -8.88 -14.20
C PHE A 10 6.35 -8.99 -15.08
N LYS A 11 5.43 -9.92 -14.77
CA LYS A 11 4.23 -10.19 -15.58
C LYS A 11 2.99 -10.42 -14.70
N PRO A 12 2.58 -9.43 -13.89
CA PRO A 12 1.47 -9.62 -12.95
C PRO A 12 0.17 -10.02 -13.66
N GLY A 13 -0.12 -9.47 -14.85
CA GLY A 13 -1.32 -9.81 -15.63
C GLY A 13 -1.46 -11.29 -16.03
N GLU A 14 -0.35 -12.03 -16.23
CA GLU A 14 -0.40 -13.46 -16.58
C GLU A 14 -0.70 -14.36 -15.37
N TYR A 15 -0.46 -13.88 -14.14
CA TYR A 15 -0.64 -14.66 -12.92
C TYR A 15 -1.85 -14.21 -12.10
N TRP A 16 -2.41 -13.06 -12.45
CA TRP A 16 -3.52 -12.41 -11.76
C TRP A 16 -4.75 -12.34 -12.68
N GLU A 17 -5.02 -13.39 -13.45
CA GLU A 17 -6.19 -13.45 -14.35
C GLU A 17 -7.50 -13.21 -13.61
N GLU A 18 -7.62 -13.72 -12.38
CA GLU A 18 -8.77 -13.47 -11.52
C GLU A 18 -8.92 -11.99 -11.19
N TYR A 19 -7.84 -11.22 -11.18
CA TYR A 19 -7.79 -9.78 -10.96
C TYR A 19 -8.23 -9.03 -12.23
N LEU A 20 -7.91 -9.55 -13.42
CA LEU A 20 -8.31 -9.00 -14.71
C LEU A 20 -9.82 -9.06 -14.98
N SER A 21 -10.56 -9.87 -14.21
CA SER A 21 -12.01 -9.94 -14.26
C SER A 21 -12.68 -8.62 -13.82
N LEU A 22 -13.51 -8.05 -14.70
CA LEU A 22 -14.36 -6.90 -14.39
C LEU A 22 -15.54 -7.26 -13.48
N GLU A 23 -15.87 -8.55 -13.32
CA GLU A 23 -17.09 -9.01 -12.62
C GLU A 23 -17.05 -8.77 -11.11
N ASN A 24 -15.87 -8.77 -10.51
CA ASN A 24 -15.72 -8.61 -9.06
C ASN A 24 -15.74 -7.12 -8.65
N SER A 25 -16.32 -6.74 -7.51
CA SER A 25 -16.25 -5.36 -7.01
C SER A 25 -14.86 -5.05 -6.42
N GLY A 26 -14.40 -3.79 -6.47
CA GLY A 26 -13.14 -3.40 -5.86
C GLY A 26 -13.08 -3.68 -4.35
N TRP A 27 -14.23 -3.65 -3.66
CA TRP A 27 -14.34 -4.05 -2.25
C TRP A 27 -13.98 -5.51 -2.04
N LYS A 28 -14.38 -6.40 -2.96
CA LYS A 28 -14.01 -7.81 -2.90
C LYS A 28 -12.50 -8.01 -3.02
N TYR A 29 -11.79 -7.18 -3.80
CA TYR A 29 -10.33 -7.21 -3.87
C TYR A 29 -9.67 -6.63 -2.63
N LEU A 30 -10.18 -5.52 -2.11
CA LEU A 30 -9.69 -4.96 -0.86
C LEU A 30 -9.83 -5.97 0.28
N ILE A 31 -10.95 -6.69 0.35
CA ILE A 31 -11.16 -7.76 1.33
C ILE A 31 -10.22 -8.94 1.06
N LYS A 32 -10.19 -9.46 -0.17
CA LYS A 32 -9.45 -10.69 -0.50
C LYS A 32 -7.93 -10.51 -0.41
N TYR A 33 -7.40 -9.36 -0.81
CA TYR A 33 -5.96 -9.12 -0.92
C TYR A 33 -5.47 -8.07 0.07
N GLY A 34 -6.21 -6.97 0.24
CA GLY A 34 -5.88 -5.95 1.25
C GLY A 34 -5.95 -6.51 2.66
N LEU A 35 -7.11 -7.00 3.10
CA LEU A 35 -7.24 -7.51 4.47
C LEU A 35 -6.38 -8.76 4.72
N THR A 36 -6.25 -9.67 3.74
CA THR A 36 -5.51 -10.92 3.95
C THR A 36 -4.00 -10.72 4.02
N LEU A 37 -3.41 -9.93 3.12
CA LEU A 37 -1.95 -9.72 3.11
C LEU A 37 -1.55 -8.63 4.10
N ALA A 38 -2.40 -7.62 4.26
CA ALA A 38 -2.17 -6.62 5.28
C ALA A 38 -2.64 -7.08 6.67
N LEU A 39 -3.12 -8.32 6.88
CA LEU A 39 -3.15 -8.95 8.23
C LEU A 39 -1.82 -9.59 8.60
N ILE A 40 -1.06 -10.06 7.60
CA ILE A 40 0.29 -10.59 7.82
C ILE A 40 1.24 -9.46 8.21
N GLY A 41 1.13 -8.30 7.56
CA GLY A 41 1.93 -7.10 7.85
C GLY A 41 1.94 -6.68 9.34
N PRO A 42 0.79 -6.49 10.01
CA PRO A 42 0.69 -6.11 11.41
C PRO A 42 1.26 -7.14 12.38
N VAL A 43 0.99 -8.42 12.14
CA VAL A 43 1.56 -9.50 12.97
C VAL A 43 3.08 -9.46 12.88
N LEU A 44 3.62 -9.27 11.69
CA LEU A 44 5.03 -9.19 11.42
C LEU A 44 5.68 -7.91 11.95
N SER A 45 5.04 -6.77 11.74
CA SER A 45 5.43 -5.47 12.27
C SER A 45 5.43 -5.47 13.81
N PHE A 46 4.43 -6.10 14.45
CA PHE A 46 4.38 -6.29 15.90
C PHE A 46 5.63 -6.99 16.44
N PHE A 47 6.02 -8.12 15.83
CA PHE A 47 7.23 -8.84 16.24
C PHE A 47 8.50 -8.06 15.96
N SER A 48 8.57 -7.32 14.85
CA SER A 48 9.71 -6.46 14.51
C SER A 48 9.92 -5.36 15.55
N LEU A 49 8.86 -4.61 15.86
CA LEU A 49 8.88 -3.52 16.84
C LEU A 49 9.29 -4.01 18.22
N LYS A 50 8.86 -5.22 18.59
CA LYS A 50 9.23 -5.85 19.86
C LYS A 50 10.69 -6.33 19.87
N LEU A 51 11.11 -7.09 18.87
CA LEU A 51 12.39 -7.79 18.86
C LEU A 51 13.57 -6.89 18.47
N GLN A 52 13.34 -5.83 17.69
CA GLN A 52 14.40 -4.97 17.15
C GLN A 52 14.41 -3.58 17.78
N GLU A 53 13.23 -3.01 17.99
CA GLU A 53 13.10 -1.62 18.45
C GLU A 53 12.78 -1.50 19.94
N GLY A 54 12.46 -2.62 20.60
CA GLY A 54 12.27 -2.68 22.05
C GLY A 54 10.96 -2.06 22.56
N TYR A 55 9.94 -1.96 21.70
CA TYR A 55 8.63 -1.44 22.07
C TYR A 55 7.92 -2.35 23.10
N SER A 56 7.05 -1.77 23.93
CA SER A 56 6.16 -2.54 24.80
C SER A 56 5.12 -3.31 23.97
N ASP A 57 4.54 -4.38 24.53
CA ASP A 57 3.53 -5.19 23.82
C ASP A 57 2.31 -4.35 23.39
N ILE A 58 1.90 -3.38 24.21
CA ILE A 58 0.76 -2.52 23.90
C ILE A 58 1.12 -1.56 22.78
N ASP A 59 2.30 -0.92 22.84
CA ASP A 59 2.71 0.05 21.82
C ASP A 59 2.94 -0.60 20.47
N ALA A 60 3.59 -1.78 20.44
CA ALA A 60 3.79 -2.55 19.23
C ALA A 60 2.45 -2.98 18.59
N LEU A 61 1.46 -3.35 19.40
CA LEU A 61 0.13 -3.72 18.93
C LEU A 61 -0.62 -2.52 18.35
N VAL A 62 -0.64 -1.40 19.08
CA VAL A 62 -1.32 -0.18 18.63
C VAL A 62 -0.67 0.34 17.35
N TYR A 63 0.65 0.38 17.27
CA TYR A 63 1.37 0.87 16.09
C TYR A 63 1.10 0.00 14.86
N SER A 64 1.25 -1.32 14.99
CA SER A 64 1.07 -2.26 13.87
C SER A 64 -0.36 -2.25 13.33
N VAL A 65 -1.36 -2.23 14.21
CA VAL A 65 -2.77 -2.16 13.83
C VAL A 65 -3.13 -0.80 13.22
N THR A 66 -2.60 0.29 13.78
CA THR A 66 -2.85 1.65 13.26
C THR A 66 -2.27 1.80 11.86
N THR A 67 -1.03 1.36 11.65
CA THR A 67 -0.36 1.41 10.34
C THR A 67 -1.19 0.68 9.28
N TYR A 68 -1.71 -0.50 9.62
CA TYR A 68 -2.60 -1.24 8.75
C TYR A 68 -3.88 -0.50 8.35
N PHE A 69 -4.61 0.04 9.32
CA PHE A 69 -5.83 0.78 9.01
C PHE A 69 -5.52 2.03 8.16
N MET A 70 -4.36 2.66 8.37
CA MET A 70 -3.90 3.78 7.57
C MET A 70 -3.57 3.39 6.13
N ASP A 71 -2.98 2.22 5.88
CA ASP A 71 -2.72 1.73 4.53
C ASP A 71 -4.02 1.44 3.77
N ILE A 72 -4.98 0.79 4.43
CA ILE A 72 -6.30 0.53 3.85
C ILE A 72 -7.05 1.85 3.58
N ALA A 73 -7.00 2.80 4.52
CA ALA A 73 -7.59 4.12 4.33
C ALA A 73 -6.94 4.87 3.16
N THR A 74 -5.62 4.77 3.02
CA THR A 74 -4.86 5.37 1.92
C THR A 74 -5.32 4.83 0.58
N VAL A 75 -5.48 3.50 0.45
CA VAL A 75 -6.03 2.88 -0.77
C VAL A 75 -7.42 3.45 -1.10
N ILE A 76 -8.32 3.53 -0.12
CA ILE A 76 -9.69 4.04 -0.31
C ILE A 76 -9.67 5.52 -0.74
N VAL A 77 -8.94 6.36 -0.03
CA VAL A 77 -8.85 7.81 -0.30
C VAL A 77 -8.20 8.07 -1.65
N PHE A 78 -7.10 7.39 -1.98
CA PHE A 78 -6.43 7.58 -3.26
C PHE A 78 -7.31 7.12 -4.42
N SER A 79 -8.00 5.98 -4.25
CA SER A 79 -8.98 5.49 -5.22
C SER A 79 -10.10 6.49 -5.43
N PHE A 80 -10.63 7.06 -4.35
CA PHE A 80 -11.70 8.05 -4.40
C PHE A 80 -11.24 9.31 -5.13
N ILE A 81 -10.14 9.93 -4.71
CA ILE A 81 -9.60 11.16 -5.31
C ILE A 81 -9.34 10.93 -6.81
N THR A 82 -8.64 9.85 -7.15
CA THR A 82 -8.30 9.55 -8.55
C THR A 82 -9.55 9.29 -9.39
N SER A 83 -10.55 8.58 -8.85
CA SER A 83 -11.82 8.34 -9.53
C SER A 83 -12.54 9.65 -9.87
N ARG A 84 -12.49 10.65 -8.97
CA ARG A 84 -13.09 11.98 -9.19
C ARG A 84 -12.33 12.79 -10.23
N PHE A 85 -11.01 12.80 -10.19
CA PHE A 85 -10.19 13.52 -11.15
C PHE A 85 -10.30 12.94 -12.58
N LEU A 86 -10.25 11.62 -12.71
CA LEU A 86 -10.27 10.95 -14.02
C LEU A 86 -11.66 10.59 -14.55
N LYS A 87 -12.70 10.81 -13.73
CA LYS A 87 -14.09 10.40 -14.01
C LYS A 87 -14.16 8.91 -14.40
N VAL A 88 -13.52 8.07 -13.59
CA VAL A 88 -13.49 6.60 -13.74
C VAL A 88 -14.23 5.96 -12.59
N ASP A 89 -14.78 4.77 -12.80
CA ASP A 89 -15.43 3.98 -11.76
C ASP A 89 -14.52 3.80 -10.52
N PHE A 90 -15.06 4.10 -9.33
CA PHE A 90 -14.34 4.00 -8.07
C PHE A 90 -13.91 2.57 -7.76
N SER A 91 -14.79 1.59 -8.04
CA SER A 91 -14.49 0.18 -7.81
C SER A 91 -13.32 -0.28 -8.68
N LEU A 92 -13.23 0.17 -9.92
CA LEU A 92 -12.09 -0.08 -10.80
C LEU A 92 -10.78 0.54 -10.26
N LEU A 93 -10.82 1.79 -9.81
CA LEU A 93 -9.65 2.46 -9.23
C LEU A 93 -9.19 1.79 -7.94
N MET A 94 -10.12 1.33 -7.10
CA MET A 94 -9.81 0.56 -5.91
C MET A 94 -9.11 -0.76 -6.24
N LYS A 95 -9.54 -1.48 -7.29
CA LYS A 95 -8.80 -2.68 -7.74
C LYS A 95 -7.35 -2.34 -8.12
N ILE A 96 -7.14 -1.26 -8.88
CA ILE A 96 -5.80 -0.82 -9.28
C ILE A 96 -4.98 -0.53 -8.04
N TYR A 97 -5.48 0.31 -7.13
CA TYR A 97 -4.71 0.71 -5.95
C TYR A 97 -4.42 -0.45 -5.01
N VAL A 98 -5.31 -1.44 -4.86
CA VAL A 98 -4.97 -2.67 -4.11
C VAL A 98 -3.85 -3.43 -4.81
N GLY A 99 -3.88 -3.57 -6.14
CA GLY A 99 -2.81 -4.24 -6.89
C GLY A 99 -1.47 -3.50 -6.86
N VAL A 100 -1.51 -2.17 -6.86
CA VAL A 100 -0.34 -1.28 -6.78
C VAL A 100 0.29 -1.29 -5.38
N ASN A 101 -0.50 -1.41 -4.33
CA ASN A 101 0.01 -1.47 -2.95
C ASN A 101 0.41 -2.89 -2.51
N PHE A 102 0.02 -3.92 -3.25
CA PHE A 102 0.40 -5.30 -2.96
C PHE A 102 1.90 -5.52 -2.74
N PRO A 103 2.81 -4.94 -3.55
CA PRO A 103 4.24 -5.10 -3.33
C PRO A 103 4.78 -4.30 -2.15
N ILE A 104 4.11 -3.21 -1.78
CA ILE A 104 4.42 -2.43 -0.59
C ILE A 104 4.11 -3.28 0.64
N TRP A 105 2.91 -3.86 0.69
CA TRP A 105 2.53 -4.78 1.77
C TRP A 105 3.42 -6.02 1.84
N LEU A 106 3.84 -6.57 0.69
CA LEU A 106 4.83 -7.64 0.64
C LEU A 106 6.22 -7.18 1.08
N SER A 107 6.61 -5.94 0.78
CA SER A 107 7.89 -5.40 1.25
C SER A 107 7.91 -5.27 2.76
N ASP A 108 6.81 -4.84 3.38
CA ASP A 108 6.69 -4.72 4.84
C ASP A 108 6.80 -6.08 5.56
N ILE A 109 6.35 -7.16 4.89
CA ILE A 109 6.52 -8.55 5.36
C ILE A 109 8.00 -8.97 5.37
N VAL A 110 8.81 -8.45 4.44
CA VAL A 110 10.23 -8.78 4.28
C VAL A 110 11.14 -7.80 5.03
N ASP A 111 10.69 -6.56 5.24
CA ASP A 111 11.41 -5.48 5.92
C ASP A 111 11.66 -5.76 7.41
N ILE A 112 11.01 -6.76 8.03
CA ILE A 112 11.42 -7.27 9.35
C ILE A 112 12.90 -7.65 9.38
N TYR A 113 13.54 -7.97 8.26
CA TYR A 113 14.92 -8.46 8.26
C TYR A 113 15.96 -7.40 7.88
N GLN A 114 15.56 -6.17 7.51
CA GLN A 114 16.47 -5.14 6.98
C GLN A 114 16.02 -3.70 7.36
N PRO A 115 16.88 -2.67 7.23
CA PRO A 115 16.49 -1.31 7.58
C PRO A 115 15.30 -0.86 6.73
N LEU A 116 14.17 -0.61 7.40
CA LEU A 116 12.81 -0.15 7.04
C LEU A 116 12.59 0.77 5.83
N ARG A 117 13.62 1.15 5.10
CA ARG A 117 13.54 2.14 4.01
C ARG A 117 13.93 1.56 2.66
N PHE A 118 14.70 0.48 2.60
CA PHE A 118 15.19 0.00 1.30
C PHE A 118 14.12 -0.80 0.55
N LEU A 119 13.45 -1.74 1.20
CA LEU A 119 12.43 -2.56 0.54
C LEU A 119 11.13 -1.79 0.31
N SER A 120 10.72 -0.87 1.20
CA SER A 120 9.57 0.01 0.92
C SER A 120 9.80 0.90 -0.31
N ASN A 121 11.04 1.38 -0.54
CA ASN A 121 11.38 2.12 -1.76
C ASN A 121 11.36 1.23 -3.00
N ILE A 122 11.79 -0.03 -2.89
CA ILE A 122 11.65 -1.02 -3.97
C ILE A 122 10.17 -1.30 -4.24
N GLY A 123 9.37 -1.49 -3.19
CA GLY A 123 7.92 -1.68 -3.26
C GLY A 123 7.23 -0.51 -3.97
N LEU A 124 7.65 0.72 -3.68
CA LEU A 124 7.18 1.93 -4.34
C LEU A 124 7.61 2.00 -5.82
N LEU A 125 8.88 1.79 -6.13
CA LEU A 125 9.35 1.78 -7.53
C LEU A 125 8.62 0.72 -8.35
N TYR A 126 8.34 -0.42 -7.71
CA TYR A 126 7.64 -1.52 -8.32
C TYR A 126 6.12 -1.27 -8.42
N SER A 127 5.53 -0.48 -7.51
CA SER A 127 4.15 0.03 -7.64
C SER A 127 4.00 0.95 -8.86
N PHE A 128 5.00 1.79 -9.14
CA PHE A 128 5.06 2.57 -10.38
C PHE A 128 5.28 1.71 -11.62
N TYR A 129 6.09 0.65 -11.53
CA TYR A 129 6.21 -0.32 -12.62
C TYR A 129 4.88 -1.01 -12.92
N ILE A 130 4.11 -1.39 -11.90
CA ILE A 130 2.78 -1.97 -12.02
C ILE A 130 1.79 -1.00 -12.70
N LEU A 131 1.83 0.29 -12.34
CA LEU A 131 1.05 1.33 -13.00
C LEU A 131 1.53 1.57 -14.45
N TRP A 132 2.83 1.63 -14.69
CA TRP A 132 3.41 1.90 -16.01
C TRP A 132 3.19 0.75 -17.00
N SER A 133 3.39 -0.49 -16.55
CA SER A 133 3.24 -1.70 -17.36
C SER A 133 1.79 -1.96 -17.78
N GLY A 134 0.83 -1.18 -17.23
CA GLY A 134 -0.56 -1.27 -17.60
C GLY A 134 -1.04 -2.66 -17.26
N LEU A 135 -1.21 -2.89 -15.96
CA LEU A 135 -1.54 -4.11 -15.21
C LEU A 135 -2.61 -5.05 -15.85
N GLY A 136 -3.23 -4.67 -16.98
CA GLY A 136 -4.11 -5.48 -17.84
C GLY A 136 -5.60 -5.19 -17.63
N PHE A 137 -5.92 -4.47 -16.54
CA PHE A 137 -7.27 -4.27 -16.00
C PHE A 137 -8.15 -3.32 -16.80
N ILE A 138 -7.56 -2.38 -17.54
CA ILE A 138 -8.29 -1.30 -18.17
C ILE A 138 -7.87 -1.23 -19.63
N LYS A 139 -8.85 -1.43 -20.52
CA LYS A 139 -8.69 -1.21 -21.97
C LYS A 139 -8.32 0.25 -22.32
N GLN A 140 -8.39 1.17 -21.37
CA GLN A 140 -8.15 2.62 -21.49
C GLN A 140 -6.71 2.95 -21.04
N LYS A 141 -5.72 2.55 -21.85
CA LYS A 141 -4.29 2.72 -21.57
C LYS A 141 -3.92 4.18 -21.27
N ASP A 142 -4.61 5.12 -21.90
CA ASP A 142 -4.38 6.56 -21.78
C ASP A 142 -4.61 7.07 -20.35
N LYS A 143 -5.41 6.36 -19.55
CA LYS A 143 -5.70 6.74 -18.15
C LYS A 143 -4.68 6.19 -17.15
N PHE A 144 -3.80 5.27 -17.55
CA PHE A 144 -2.78 4.72 -16.65
C PHE A 144 -1.72 5.73 -16.29
N ILE A 145 -1.23 6.49 -17.27
CA ILE A 145 -0.21 7.52 -17.01
C ILE A 145 -0.74 8.58 -16.04
N TRP A 146 -2.00 8.99 -16.20
CA TRP A 146 -2.63 9.93 -15.29
C TRP A 146 -2.88 9.34 -13.90
N THR A 147 -3.24 8.05 -13.81
CA THR A 147 -3.33 7.34 -12.54
C THR A 147 -1.98 7.28 -11.84
N ALA A 148 -0.91 7.01 -12.56
CA ALA A 148 0.46 6.99 -12.05
C ALA A 148 0.92 8.36 -11.53
N LEU A 149 0.66 9.42 -12.30
CA LEU A 149 0.98 10.79 -11.90
C LEU A 149 0.19 11.22 -10.66
N ILE A 150 -1.12 10.92 -10.60
CA ILE A 150 -1.94 11.20 -9.42
C ILE A 150 -1.44 10.39 -8.21
N HIS A 151 -1.13 9.11 -8.38
CA HIS A 151 -0.57 8.28 -7.32
C HIS A 151 0.74 8.86 -6.78
N LEU A 152 1.65 9.30 -7.64
CA LEU A 152 2.90 9.93 -7.25
C LEU A 152 2.65 11.20 -6.42
N VAL A 153 1.77 12.08 -6.90
CA VAL A 153 1.42 13.32 -6.18
C VAL A 153 0.82 13.00 -4.81
N LEU A 154 -0.13 12.06 -4.76
CA LEU A 154 -0.78 11.67 -3.52
C LEU A 154 0.20 11.01 -2.55
N TYR A 155 1.11 10.17 -3.05
CA TYR A 155 2.13 9.52 -2.24
C TYR A 155 3.13 10.52 -1.64
N VAL A 156 3.67 11.43 -2.47
CA VAL A 156 4.58 12.49 -2.00
C VAL A 156 3.88 13.41 -1.00
N SER A 157 2.61 13.74 -1.25
CA SER A 157 1.80 14.54 -0.32
C SER A 157 1.60 13.81 1.01
N ASN A 158 1.28 12.51 0.96
CA ASN A 158 1.12 11.68 2.16
C ASN A 158 2.43 11.64 2.97
N ALA A 159 3.56 11.37 2.33
CA ALA A 159 4.87 11.36 2.99
C ALA A 159 5.22 12.72 3.63
N THR A 160 4.94 13.81 2.92
CA THR A 160 5.19 15.18 3.41
C THR A 160 4.29 15.49 4.61
N ILE A 161 3.01 15.14 4.56
CA ILE A 161 2.06 15.33 5.66
C ILE A 161 2.47 14.48 6.88
N SER A 162 2.86 13.22 6.67
CA SER A 162 3.36 12.35 7.74
C SER A 162 4.58 12.94 8.43
N GLU A 163 5.55 13.47 7.68
CA GLU A 163 6.74 14.12 8.24
C GLU A 163 6.37 15.40 9.01
N LEU A 164 5.46 16.23 8.47
CA LEU A 164 4.97 17.43 9.15
C LEU A 164 4.23 17.10 10.45
N ILE A 165 3.45 16.02 10.49
CA ILE A 165 2.76 15.54 11.69
C ILE A 165 3.79 15.03 12.71
N ALA A 166 4.76 14.22 12.28
CA ALA A 166 5.79 13.66 13.17
C ALA A 166 6.70 14.75 13.78
N THR A 167 6.97 15.81 13.03
CA THR A 167 7.79 16.95 13.48
C THR A 167 6.98 18.05 14.16
N SER A 168 5.63 17.97 14.14
CA SER A 168 4.74 18.97 14.72
C SER A 168 4.93 19.09 16.25
N PRO A 169 5.19 20.31 16.76
CA PRO A 169 5.23 20.56 18.20
C PRO A 169 3.91 20.22 18.91
N LEU A 170 2.79 20.35 18.21
CA LEU A 170 1.45 20.07 18.74
C LEU A 170 1.27 18.57 18.97
N VAL A 171 1.70 17.74 18.02
CA VAL A 171 1.63 16.27 18.10
C VAL A 171 2.56 15.75 19.19
N LYS A 172 3.78 16.32 19.29
CA LYS A 172 4.70 16.02 20.40
C LYS A 172 4.09 16.34 21.76
N LYS A 173 3.40 17.48 21.90
CA LYS A 173 2.67 17.84 23.14
C LYS A 173 1.54 16.86 23.46
N VAL A 174 0.79 16.42 22.46
CA VAL A 174 -0.29 15.43 22.65
C VAL A 174 0.29 14.10 23.12
N LEU A 175 1.35 13.60 22.47
CA LEU A 175 2.00 12.35 22.86
C LEU A 175 2.65 12.39 24.25
N GLN A 176 3.17 13.55 24.67
CA GLN A 176 3.72 13.74 26.02
C GLN A 176 2.67 13.69 27.14
N ASN A 177 1.39 13.94 26.84
CA ASN A 177 0.32 13.87 27.84
C ASN A 177 -0.22 12.46 28.09
N PHE A 178 0.23 11.47 27.31
CA PHE A 178 -0.19 10.06 27.44
C PHE A 178 0.88 9.15 28.07
N ASN A 179 2.05 9.71 28.42
CA ASN A 179 3.07 9.08 29.28
C ASN A 179 3.01 9.66 30.69
#